data_AF-A0A949CNI7-F1
#
_entry.id   AF-A0A949CNI7-F1
#
_cell.length_a   1.000
_cell.length_b   1.000
_cell.length_c   1.000
_cell.angle_alpha   90.00
_cell.angle_beta   90.00
_cell.angle_gamma   90.00
#
_symmetry.space_group_name_H-M   'P 1'
#
loop_
_entity.id
_entity.type
_entity.pdbx_description
1 polymer ?
#
loop_
_entity_poly.entity_id
_entity_poly.type
_entity_poly.pdbx_seq_one_letter_code
_entity_poly.pdbx_strand_id
1 'polypeptide(L)'
;KRIRSARSILMTGAITSVESARAAVAFARSQNAFLDFSPNGSVIDTIGALSSSGGYTTTLAEAREIAGSFLVVGNDELTRAFPRLMHSLSLSETATDARTVILLGEFSDHSLGVWTAKFPNTWFVPCDLEKIPQALSQWSILVSSPNSSEAKSIFDSLRCDYLTVVWSPGNLHSIPRDFWIEQLNQWILRNNETRRVVGLPLVSQDAVFAQACTWLTAFPGRIQFEANQARYLPTDDYRLWLDRYQEDEQSLVITIHESWSDPDPRLVRGLESFRGTWIPMDSSERYQNRFHLPISIPGSHRTATMIRADQVVMARLDAFHKPDRGFRTPREWLEALSG
;
A
#
# COMPACT_ATOMS: atom_id res chain seq x y z
N LYS A 1 26.88 -5.17 19.96
CA LYS A 1 27.73 -6.36 19.71
C LYS A 1 27.21 -7.18 18.53
N ARG A 2 25.99 -7.75 18.58
CA ARG A 2 25.42 -8.56 17.47
C ARG A 2 25.38 -7.85 16.11
N ILE A 3 24.99 -6.57 16.06
CA ILE A 3 25.00 -5.78 14.81
C ILE A 3 26.41 -5.70 14.22
N ARG A 4 27.42 -5.42 15.06
CA ARG A 4 28.83 -5.33 14.61
C ARG A 4 29.41 -6.65 14.14
N SER A 5 28.86 -7.79 14.58
CA SER A 5 29.31 -9.13 14.18
C SER A 5 28.49 -9.73 13.04
N ALA A 6 27.41 -9.07 12.62
CA ALA A 6 26.57 -9.57 11.53
C ALA A 6 27.28 -9.37 10.19
N ARG A 7 27.29 -10.40 9.35
CA ARG A 7 27.80 -10.34 7.97
C ARG A 7 26.75 -9.79 7.00
N SER A 8 25.50 -10.12 7.24
CA SER A 8 24.37 -9.68 6.41
C SER A 8 23.27 -9.17 7.31
N ILE A 9 22.68 -8.02 6.96
CA ILE A 9 21.59 -7.42 7.73
C ILE A 9 20.41 -7.18 6.80
N LEU A 10 19.22 -7.68 7.17
CA LEU A 10 17.94 -7.35 6.56
C LEU A 10 17.20 -6.36 7.46
N MET A 11 16.72 -5.27 6.88
CA MET A 11 15.76 -4.37 7.50
C MET A 11 14.41 -4.47 6.81
N THR A 12 13.37 -4.81 7.56
CA THR A 12 12.01 -5.03 7.02
C THR A 12 10.92 -4.75 8.04
N GLY A 13 9.65 -4.91 7.66
CA GLY A 13 8.47 -4.68 8.49
C GLY A 13 7.48 -3.70 7.85
N ALA A 14 6.83 -2.88 8.67
CA ALA A 14 5.83 -1.91 8.25
C ALA A 14 6.13 -0.54 8.88
N ILE A 15 6.78 0.34 8.11
CA ILE A 15 7.03 1.74 8.51
C ILE A 15 5.92 2.62 7.95
N THR A 16 5.28 3.40 8.81
CA THR A 16 4.14 4.24 8.43
C THR A 16 4.45 5.74 8.52
N SER A 17 5.68 6.12 8.90
CA SER A 17 6.09 7.51 9.04
C SER A 17 7.39 7.86 8.31
N VAL A 18 7.48 9.11 7.85
CA VAL A 18 8.65 9.63 7.13
C VAL A 18 9.89 9.65 8.02
N GLU A 19 9.74 9.99 9.29
CA GLU A 19 10.86 10.07 10.24
C GLU A 19 11.49 8.69 10.47
N SER A 20 10.67 7.65 10.58
CA SER A 20 11.15 6.27 10.73
C SER A 20 11.77 5.74 9.44
N ALA A 21 11.21 6.07 8.28
CA ALA A 21 11.80 5.71 7.00
C ALA A 21 13.18 6.33 6.82
N ARG A 22 13.34 7.63 7.16
CA ARG A 22 14.65 8.32 7.14
C ARG A 22 15.67 7.64 8.05
N ALA A 23 15.27 7.29 9.27
CA ALA A 23 16.14 6.62 10.21
C ALA A 23 16.55 5.22 9.73
N ALA A 24 15.60 4.45 9.18
CA ALA A 24 15.87 3.13 8.62
C ALA A 24 16.86 3.20 7.45
N VAL A 25 16.67 4.13 6.51
CA VAL A 25 17.58 4.32 5.37
C VAL A 25 18.98 4.74 5.85
N ALA A 26 19.08 5.67 6.80
CA ALA A 26 20.37 6.11 7.34
C ALA A 26 21.11 4.97 8.06
N PHE A 27 20.38 4.20 8.88
CA PHE A 27 20.94 3.03 9.56
C PHE A 27 21.39 1.97 8.55
N ALA A 28 20.54 1.59 7.59
CA ALA A 28 20.85 0.59 6.57
C ALA A 28 22.11 0.96 5.79
N ARG A 29 22.24 2.23 5.41
CA ARG A 29 23.43 2.77 4.74
C ARG A 29 24.69 2.62 5.59
N SER A 30 24.62 2.92 6.88
CA SER A 30 25.77 2.80 7.80
C SER A 30 26.21 1.36 8.04
N GLN A 31 25.29 0.39 7.88
CA GLN A 31 25.52 -1.02 8.17
C GLN A 31 25.64 -1.89 6.91
N ASN A 32 25.64 -1.31 5.70
CA ASN A 32 25.56 -2.06 4.44
C ASN A 32 24.40 -3.08 4.43
N ALA A 33 23.25 -2.69 4.96
CA ALA A 33 22.09 -3.58 5.09
C ALA A 33 21.27 -3.64 3.80
N PHE A 34 20.61 -4.78 3.59
CA PHE A 34 19.50 -4.91 2.66
C PHE A 34 18.23 -4.34 3.30
N LEU A 35 17.47 -3.57 2.53
CA LEU A 35 16.28 -2.87 3.02
C LEU A 35 15.07 -3.18 2.12
N ASP A 36 14.01 -3.68 2.75
CA ASP A 36 12.74 -3.96 2.10
C ASP A 36 11.57 -3.86 3.11
N PHE A 37 10.83 -2.76 3.07
CA PHE A 37 9.64 -2.51 3.87
C PHE A 37 8.34 -2.60 3.03
N SER A 38 8.31 -3.53 2.07
CA SER A 38 7.12 -3.80 1.26
C SER A 38 6.55 -5.19 1.58
N PRO A 39 5.82 -5.37 2.71
CA PRO A 39 5.39 -6.68 3.18
C PRO A 39 4.56 -7.44 2.15
N ASN A 40 3.71 -6.74 1.39
CA ASN A 40 2.91 -7.35 0.33
C ASN A 40 3.45 -7.09 -1.07
N GLY A 41 4.54 -6.34 -1.28
CA GLY A 41 5.10 -5.99 -2.61
C GLY A 41 4.28 -5.00 -3.45
N SER A 42 3.06 -4.63 -3.04
CA SER A 42 2.10 -3.91 -3.90
C SER A 42 2.60 -2.57 -4.40
N VAL A 43 3.32 -1.85 -3.54
CA VAL A 43 3.89 -0.54 -3.87
C VAL A 43 5.03 -0.67 -4.88
N ILE A 44 5.88 -1.70 -4.74
CA ILE A 44 6.97 -1.96 -5.68
C ILE A 44 6.40 -2.36 -7.05
N ASP A 45 5.40 -3.24 -7.09
CA ASP A 45 4.77 -3.66 -8.33
C ASP A 45 4.06 -2.49 -9.04
N THR A 46 3.41 -1.61 -8.27
CA THR A 46 2.80 -0.38 -8.80
C THR A 46 3.84 0.55 -9.42
N ILE A 47 4.97 0.75 -8.74
CA ILE A 47 6.06 1.58 -9.25
C ILE A 47 6.71 0.94 -10.48
N GLY A 48 6.87 -0.39 -10.50
CA GLY A 48 7.31 -1.15 -11.66
C GLY A 48 6.42 -0.89 -12.88
N ALA A 49 5.11 -1.06 -12.73
CA ALA A 49 4.14 -0.77 -13.79
C ALA A 49 4.22 0.69 -14.28
N LEU A 50 4.28 1.65 -13.35
CA LEU A 50 4.42 3.08 -13.68
C LEU A 50 5.74 3.40 -14.39
N SER A 51 6.83 2.70 -14.05
CA SER A 51 8.13 2.90 -14.71
C SER A 51 8.14 2.39 -16.15
N SER A 52 7.33 1.37 -16.45
CA SER A 52 7.20 0.78 -17.79
C SER A 52 6.25 1.58 -18.69
N SER A 53 5.06 1.94 -18.19
CA SER A 53 3.99 2.53 -19.02
C SER A 53 3.60 3.96 -18.67
N GLY A 54 4.16 4.53 -17.60
CA GLY A 54 3.60 5.72 -16.97
C GLY A 54 2.23 5.46 -16.34
N GLY A 55 1.58 6.52 -15.87
CA GLY A 55 0.21 6.47 -15.35
C GLY A 55 -0.43 7.85 -15.31
N TYR A 56 -1.76 7.89 -15.48
CA TYR A 56 -2.57 9.09 -15.30
C TYR A 56 -3.38 8.95 -14.04
N THR A 57 -2.89 9.54 -12.94
CA THR A 57 -3.53 9.45 -11.63
C THR A 57 -4.15 10.78 -11.19
N THR A 58 -5.06 10.71 -10.23
CA THR A 58 -5.71 11.86 -9.60
C THR A 58 -5.61 11.77 -8.07
N THR A 59 -6.09 12.80 -7.37
CA THR A 59 -6.15 12.85 -5.91
C THR A 59 -7.57 12.54 -5.42
N LEU A 60 -7.72 12.16 -4.15
CA LEU A 60 -9.04 12.03 -3.52
C LEU A 60 -9.84 13.34 -3.58
N ALA A 61 -9.18 14.49 -3.47
CA ALA A 61 -9.86 15.79 -3.51
C ALA A 61 -10.38 16.08 -4.92
N GLU A 62 -9.56 15.92 -5.95
CA GLU A 62 -9.98 16.12 -7.33
C GLU A 62 -11.07 15.12 -7.75
N ALA A 63 -10.92 13.84 -7.39
CA ALA A 63 -11.94 12.82 -7.61
C ALA A 63 -13.27 13.18 -6.92
N ARG A 64 -13.22 13.67 -5.68
CA ARG A 64 -14.41 14.08 -4.94
C ARG A 64 -15.14 15.25 -5.61
N GLU A 65 -14.41 16.29 -6.03
CA GLU A 65 -15.01 17.51 -6.55
C GLU A 65 -15.43 17.42 -8.03
N ILE A 66 -14.67 16.70 -8.86
CA ILE A 66 -14.76 16.80 -10.33
C ILE A 66 -15.33 15.54 -10.99
N ALA A 67 -15.17 14.36 -10.38
CA ALA A 67 -15.60 13.12 -11.02
C ALA A 67 -17.09 13.14 -11.34
N GLY A 68 -17.44 12.84 -12.59
CA GLY A 68 -18.81 12.65 -13.04
C GLY A 68 -19.34 11.25 -12.73
N SER A 69 -18.45 10.25 -12.74
CA SER A 69 -18.74 8.90 -12.28
C SER A 69 -17.48 8.21 -11.76
N PHE A 70 -17.69 7.13 -11.02
CA PHE A 70 -16.63 6.27 -10.48
C PHE A 70 -16.73 4.87 -11.08
N LEU A 71 -15.60 4.34 -11.56
CA LEU A 71 -15.41 2.93 -11.83
C LEU A 71 -14.56 2.34 -10.71
N VAL A 72 -15.17 1.60 -9.81
CA VAL A 72 -14.51 1.00 -8.65
C VAL A 72 -14.17 -0.45 -8.98
N VAL A 73 -12.88 -0.75 -9.02
CA VAL A 73 -12.35 -2.06 -9.39
C VAL A 73 -11.81 -2.76 -8.15
N GLY A 74 -12.34 -3.94 -7.85
CA GLY A 74 -11.85 -4.73 -6.73
C GLY A 74 -12.86 -5.72 -6.17
N ASN A 75 -12.75 -5.97 -4.88
CA ASN A 75 -13.57 -6.90 -4.13
C ASN A 75 -13.85 -6.36 -2.71
N ASP A 76 -14.44 -7.18 -1.85
CA ASP A 76 -14.74 -6.82 -0.47
C ASP A 76 -13.53 -6.34 0.36
N GLU A 77 -12.31 -6.77 0.01
CA GLU A 77 -11.11 -6.30 0.68
C GLU A 77 -10.93 -4.79 0.49
N LEU A 78 -11.41 -4.19 -0.61
CA LEU A 78 -11.26 -2.76 -0.87
C LEU A 78 -12.05 -1.96 0.15
N THR A 79 -13.32 -2.35 0.33
CA THR A 79 -14.23 -1.76 1.32
C THR A 79 -13.70 -1.97 2.74
N ARG A 80 -13.10 -3.13 3.02
CA ARG A 80 -12.53 -3.45 4.34
C ARG A 80 -11.26 -2.65 4.65
N ALA A 81 -10.36 -2.52 3.68
CA ALA A 81 -9.11 -1.78 3.83
C ALA A 81 -9.34 -0.26 3.92
N PHE A 82 -10.37 0.25 3.22
CA PHE A 82 -10.71 1.67 3.18
C PHE A 82 -12.17 1.91 3.60
N PRO A 83 -12.52 1.71 4.88
CA PRO A 83 -13.92 1.75 5.34
C PRO A 83 -14.59 3.12 5.15
N ARG A 84 -13.80 4.20 5.04
CA ARG A 84 -14.30 5.56 4.81
C ARG A 84 -14.20 5.99 3.34
N LEU A 85 -13.92 5.09 2.40
CA LEU A 85 -13.71 5.43 1.00
C LEU A 85 -14.93 6.13 0.39
N MET A 86 -16.12 5.58 0.59
CA MET A 86 -17.37 6.10 0.02
C MET A 86 -17.67 7.52 0.51
N HIS A 87 -17.42 7.79 1.80
CA HIS A 87 -17.53 9.14 2.36
C HIS A 87 -16.46 10.08 1.82
N SER A 88 -15.25 9.57 1.57
CA SER A 88 -14.13 10.36 1.05
C SER A 88 -14.32 10.76 -0.42
N LEU A 89 -15.05 9.94 -1.20
CA LEU A 89 -15.38 10.21 -2.60
C LEU A 89 -16.64 11.08 -2.77
N SER A 90 -17.54 11.07 -1.78
CA SER A 90 -18.79 11.82 -1.85
C SER A 90 -18.61 13.32 -1.58
N LEU A 91 -19.42 14.15 -2.24
CA LEU A 91 -19.46 15.61 -2.03
C LEU A 91 -20.00 15.99 -0.64
N SER A 92 -20.75 15.10 0.01
CA SER A 92 -21.36 15.35 1.32
C SER A 92 -21.00 14.23 2.28
N GLU A 93 -20.74 14.55 3.55
CA GLU A 93 -20.52 13.52 4.56
C GLU A 93 -21.81 12.77 4.91
N THR A 94 -22.94 13.48 4.93
CA THR A 94 -24.22 12.98 5.44
C THR A 94 -25.24 12.65 4.35
N ALA A 95 -25.24 13.40 3.24
CA ALA A 95 -26.19 13.17 2.15
C ALA A 95 -25.73 12.05 1.21
N THR A 96 -26.67 11.49 0.48
CA THR A 96 -26.38 10.60 -0.65
C THR A 96 -25.84 11.39 -1.82
N ASP A 97 -25.07 10.71 -2.68
CA ASP A 97 -24.46 11.30 -3.85
C ASP A 97 -25.10 10.71 -5.11
N ALA A 98 -25.59 11.58 -6.00
CA ALA A 98 -26.33 11.16 -7.19
C ALA A 98 -25.41 10.67 -8.32
N ARG A 99 -24.08 10.81 -8.18
CA ARG A 99 -23.13 10.34 -9.19
C ARG A 99 -23.17 8.83 -9.31
N THR A 100 -22.99 8.34 -10.54
CA THR A 100 -22.99 6.91 -10.81
C THR A 100 -21.70 6.26 -10.32
N VAL A 101 -21.85 5.12 -9.63
CA VAL A 101 -20.75 4.23 -9.27
C VAL A 101 -20.94 2.90 -10.00
N ILE A 102 -19.88 2.40 -10.62
CA ILE A 102 -19.85 1.07 -11.22
C ILE A 102 -18.84 0.24 -10.45
N LEU A 103 -19.33 -0.76 -9.74
CA LEU A 103 -18.53 -1.75 -9.03
C LEU A 103 -18.20 -2.88 -10.01
N LEU A 104 -16.93 -3.03 -10.36
CA LEU A 104 -16.43 -4.06 -11.24
C LEU A 104 -15.53 -5.02 -10.47
N GLY A 105 -15.94 -6.28 -10.36
CA GLY A 105 -15.15 -7.30 -9.69
C GLY A 105 -15.99 -8.27 -8.84
N GLU A 106 -15.50 -8.57 -7.64
CA GLU A 106 -16.04 -9.61 -6.76
C GLU A 106 -16.52 -8.98 -5.43
N PHE A 107 -17.71 -8.39 -5.44
CA PHE A 107 -18.30 -7.76 -4.25
C PHE A 107 -19.45 -8.60 -3.69
N SER A 108 -19.49 -8.76 -2.36
CA SER A 108 -20.63 -9.38 -1.68
C SER A 108 -21.81 -8.41 -1.55
N ASP A 109 -23.01 -8.96 -1.33
CA ASP A 109 -24.23 -8.19 -1.06
C ASP A 109 -24.06 -7.16 0.07
N HIS A 110 -23.22 -7.47 1.06
CA HIS A 110 -22.88 -6.53 2.12
C HIS A 110 -22.14 -5.30 1.56
N SER A 111 -21.07 -5.49 0.79
CA SER A 111 -20.35 -4.38 0.16
C SER A 111 -21.25 -3.60 -0.79
N LEU A 112 -22.07 -4.30 -1.60
CA LEU A 112 -23.04 -3.65 -2.49
C LEU A 112 -24.01 -2.76 -1.71
N GLY A 113 -24.52 -3.24 -0.56
CA GLY A 113 -25.38 -2.47 0.32
C GLY A 113 -24.70 -1.21 0.88
N VAL A 114 -23.44 -1.32 1.30
CA VAL A 114 -22.68 -0.17 1.81
C VAL A 114 -22.45 0.90 0.72
N TRP A 115 -22.09 0.49 -0.50
CA TRP A 115 -21.93 1.41 -1.63
C TRP A 115 -23.25 2.06 -2.02
N THR A 116 -24.32 1.28 -2.18
CA THR A 116 -25.65 1.77 -2.58
C THR A 116 -26.25 2.72 -1.55
N ALA A 117 -25.97 2.52 -0.26
CA ALA A 117 -26.40 3.44 0.81
C ALA A 117 -25.83 4.85 0.64
N LYS A 118 -24.62 4.99 0.08
CA LYS A 118 -23.98 6.30 -0.15
C LYS A 118 -24.19 6.84 -1.56
N PHE A 119 -24.18 5.95 -2.55
CA PHE A 119 -24.37 6.24 -3.97
C PHE A 119 -25.57 5.44 -4.49
N PRO A 120 -26.79 6.00 -4.47
CA PRO A 120 -27.99 5.28 -4.89
C PRO A 120 -27.93 4.76 -6.34
N ASN A 121 -27.16 5.45 -7.20
CA ASN A 121 -26.91 5.06 -8.59
C ASN A 121 -25.68 4.13 -8.68
N THR A 122 -25.68 3.02 -7.92
CA THR A 122 -24.62 2.01 -7.96
C THR A 122 -25.01 0.84 -8.86
N TRP A 123 -24.14 0.48 -9.79
CA TRP A 123 -24.26 -0.69 -10.65
C TRP A 123 -23.18 -1.71 -10.29
N PHE A 124 -23.52 -3.00 -10.33
CA PHE A 124 -22.57 -4.08 -10.11
C PHE A 124 -22.39 -4.88 -11.39
N VAL A 125 -21.12 -5.06 -11.79
CA VAL A 125 -20.71 -5.90 -12.91
C VAL A 125 -19.77 -6.97 -12.35
N PRO A 126 -20.25 -8.21 -12.16
CA PRO A 126 -19.40 -9.29 -11.68
C PRO A 126 -18.32 -9.62 -12.70
N CYS A 127 -17.07 -9.71 -12.25
CA CYS A 127 -15.93 -10.07 -13.10
C CYS A 127 -14.78 -10.63 -12.26
N ASP A 128 -14.16 -11.71 -12.71
CA ASP A 128 -12.94 -12.23 -12.07
C ASP A 128 -11.84 -11.16 -12.11
N LEU A 129 -11.21 -10.87 -10.97
CA LEU A 129 -10.22 -9.79 -10.87
C LEU A 129 -9.09 -9.91 -11.92
N GLU A 130 -8.63 -11.13 -12.20
CA GLU A 130 -7.59 -11.44 -13.20
C GLU A 130 -7.98 -11.00 -14.61
N LYS A 131 -9.27 -11.08 -14.94
CA LYS A 131 -9.79 -10.81 -16.28
C LYS A 131 -10.14 -9.34 -16.49
N ILE A 132 -10.17 -8.52 -15.44
CA ILE A 132 -10.63 -7.12 -15.50
C ILE A 132 -9.94 -6.30 -16.60
N PRO A 133 -8.60 -6.34 -16.79
CA PRO A 133 -7.98 -5.53 -17.84
C PRO A 133 -8.41 -5.97 -19.24
N GLN A 134 -8.53 -7.27 -19.47
CA GLN A 134 -9.06 -7.82 -20.73
C GLN A 134 -10.53 -7.45 -20.91
N ALA A 135 -11.31 -7.60 -19.86
CA ALA A 135 -12.71 -7.22 -19.78
C ALA A 135 -12.94 -5.75 -20.14
N LEU A 136 -12.16 -4.83 -19.57
CA LEU A 136 -12.22 -3.40 -19.87
C LEU A 136 -11.87 -3.09 -21.34
N SER A 137 -10.92 -3.83 -21.93
CA SER A 137 -10.59 -3.69 -23.36
C SER A 137 -11.70 -4.21 -24.27
N GLN A 138 -12.50 -5.15 -23.78
CA GLN A 138 -13.62 -5.78 -24.48
C GLN A 138 -14.97 -5.35 -23.90
N TRP A 139 -15.04 -4.20 -23.24
CA TRP A 139 -16.18 -3.84 -22.39
C TRP A 139 -17.50 -3.72 -23.15
N SER A 140 -17.43 -3.34 -24.43
CA SER A 140 -18.59 -3.38 -25.33
C SER A 140 -19.23 -4.76 -25.37
N ILE A 141 -18.46 -5.84 -25.20
CA ILE A 141 -18.91 -7.23 -25.20
C ILE A 141 -19.48 -7.63 -23.83
N LEU A 142 -18.89 -7.18 -22.72
CA LEU A 142 -19.38 -7.48 -21.36
C LEU A 142 -20.76 -6.91 -21.07
N VAL A 143 -21.06 -5.78 -21.70
CA VAL A 143 -22.32 -5.06 -21.55
C VAL A 143 -23.36 -5.54 -22.60
N SER A 144 -22.98 -6.42 -23.53
CA SER A 144 -23.83 -6.90 -24.61
C SER A 144 -24.67 -8.17 -24.27
N SER A 145 -25.65 -8.07 -23.34
CA SER A 145 -26.98 -8.77 -23.30
C SER A 145 -27.50 -9.13 -21.89
N PRO A 146 -28.84 -9.27 -21.62
CA PRO A 146 -30.03 -8.83 -22.35
C PRO A 146 -30.91 -7.89 -21.47
N ASN A 147 -30.61 -6.60 -21.48
CA ASN A 147 -31.56 -5.51 -21.28
C ASN A 147 -30.89 -4.26 -21.86
N SER A 148 -31.24 -3.91 -23.09
CA SER A 148 -30.54 -2.89 -23.88
C SER A 148 -30.53 -1.49 -23.23
N SER A 149 -31.37 -1.24 -22.23
CA SER A 149 -31.45 0.03 -21.49
C SER A 149 -30.46 0.13 -20.33
N GLU A 150 -30.34 -0.90 -19.49
CA GLU A 150 -29.43 -0.92 -18.32
C GLU A 150 -27.97 -0.97 -18.79
N ALA A 151 -27.69 -1.87 -19.73
CA ALA A 151 -26.43 -1.98 -20.41
C ALA A 151 -25.98 -0.63 -21.00
N LYS A 152 -26.90 0.05 -21.70
CA LYS A 152 -26.64 1.38 -22.26
C LYS A 152 -26.42 2.43 -21.17
N SER A 153 -27.15 2.37 -20.06
CA SER A 153 -26.99 3.32 -18.94
C SER A 153 -25.64 3.18 -18.23
N ILE A 154 -25.15 1.94 -18.05
CA ILE A 154 -23.80 1.66 -17.54
C ILE A 154 -22.75 2.20 -18.52
N PHE A 155 -22.94 1.95 -19.81
CA PHE A 155 -22.04 2.43 -20.86
C PHE A 155 -21.97 3.95 -20.92
N ASP A 156 -23.12 4.63 -20.90
CA ASP A 156 -23.21 6.08 -20.91
C ASP A 156 -22.57 6.68 -19.65
N SER A 157 -22.74 6.04 -18.48
CA SER A 157 -22.11 6.46 -17.22
C SER A 157 -20.58 6.37 -17.25
N LEU A 158 -20.02 5.40 -17.98
CA LEU A 158 -18.56 5.31 -18.20
C LEU A 158 -18.04 6.36 -19.18
N ARG A 159 -18.89 6.90 -20.06
CA ARG A 159 -18.52 7.92 -21.05
C ARG A 159 -18.70 9.35 -20.55
N CYS A 160 -18.85 9.54 -19.25
CA CYS A 160 -18.84 10.87 -18.65
C CYS A 160 -17.53 11.61 -18.98
N ASP A 161 -17.58 12.93 -18.88
CA ASP A 161 -16.45 13.81 -19.21
C ASP A 161 -15.24 13.58 -18.31
N TYR A 162 -15.48 13.17 -17.05
CA TYR A 162 -14.45 12.91 -16.05
C TYR A 162 -14.73 11.61 -15.28
N LEU A 163 -14.12 10.51 -15.73
CA LEU A 163 -14.21 9.19 -15.10
C LEU A 163 -13.02 8.97 -14.16
N THR A 164 -13.31 8.68 -12.89
CA THR A 164 -12.28 8.24 -11.93
C THR A 164 -12.35 6.73 -11.75
N VAL A 165 -11.24 6.04 -12.02
CA VAL A 165 -11.07 4.61 -11.80
C VAL A 165 -10.42 4.40 -10.43
N VAL A 166 -11.11 3.77 -9.49
CA VAL A 166 -10.63 3.55 -8.11
C VAL A 166 -10.25 2.09 -7.94
N TRP A 167 -9.05 1.81 -7.44
CA TRP A 167 -8.63 0.45 -7.09
C TRP A 167 -7.58 0.50 -5.98
N SER A 168 -7.25 -0.67 -5.43
CA SER A 168 -6.11 -0.80 -4.52
C SER A 168 -5.19 -1.91 -5.02
N PRO A 169 -3.92 -1.59 -5.37
CA PRO A 169 -2.92 -2.60 -5.74
C PRO A 169 -2.72 -3.67 -4.66
N GLY A 170 -2.88 -3.30 -3.38
CA GLY A 170 -2.77 -4.22 -2.26
C GLY A 170 -3.78 -5.37 -2.28
N ASN A 171 -4.89 -5.19 -2.99
CA ASN A 171 -6.04 -6.11 -2.99
C ASN A 171 -6.02 -7.10 -4.16
N LEU A 172 -5.11 -6.91 -5.12
CA LEU A 172 -4.93 -7.77 -6.29
C LEU A 172 -4.08 -8.99 -5.93
N HIS A 173 -4.55 -9.79 -4.98
CA HIS A 173 -3.85 -11.01 -4.54
C HIS A 173 -3.86 -12.07 -5.63
N SER A 174 -2.77 -12.82 -5.76
CA SER A 174 -2.62 -13.96 -6.69
C SER A 174 -2.55 -13.60 -8.19
N ILE A 175 -2.49 -12.31 -8.53
CA ILE A 175 -2.36 -11.82 -9.91
C ILE A 175 -0.93 -11.29 -10.10
N PRO A 176 -0.30 -11.45 -11.28
CA PRO A 176 0.85 -10.64 -11.67
C PRO A 176 0.48 -9.14 -11.67
N ARG A 177 0.66 -8.48 -10.52
CA ARG A 177 0.08 -7.15 -10.24
C ARG A 177 0.67 -6.05 -11.11
N ASP A 178 1.97 -6.10 -11.35
CA ASP A 178 2.67 -5.18 -12.23
C ASP A 178 2.04 -5.17 -13.63
N PHE A 179 1.87 -6.34 -14.23
CA PHE A 179 1.22 -6.49 -15.53
C PHE A 179 -0.24 -6.06 -15.49
N TRP A 180 -0.99 -6.45 -14.46
CA TRP A 180 -2.39 -6.04 -14.32
C TRP A 180 -2.54 -4.51 -14.25
N ILE A 181 -1.70 -3.85 -13.45
CA ILE A 181 -1.70 -2.39 -13.29
C ILE A 181 -1.27 -1.70 -14.58
N GLU A 182 -0.27 -2.24 -15.28
CA GLU A 182 0.15 -1.75 -16.59
C GLU A 182 -1.01 -1.80 -17.60
N GLN A 183 -1.71 -2.94 -17.69
CA GLN A 183 -2.84 -3.09 -18.60
C GLN A 183 -4.00 -2.13 -18.27
N LEU A 184 -4.27 -1.90 -16.99
CA LEU A 184 -5.25 -0.91 -16.55
C LEU A 184 -4.81 0.51 -16.94
N ASN A 185 -3.56 0.86 -16.70
CA ASN A 185 -3.01 2.18 -17.06
C ASN A 185 -3.05 2.42 -18.57
N GLN A 186 -2.74 1.41 -19.38
CA GLN A 186 -2.89 1.48 -20.84
C GLN A 186 -4.34 1.72 -21.26
N TRP A 187 -5.31 1.06 -20.61
CA TRP A 187 -6.73 1.31 -20.87
C TRP A 187 -7.13 2.75 -20.51
N ILE A 188 -6.69 3.25 -19.36
CA ILE A 188 -6.91 4.65 -18.93
C ILE A 188 -6.34 5.61 -19.98
N LEU A 189 -5.08 5.41 -20.38
CA LEU A 189 -4.39 6.23 -21.38
C LEU A 189 -5.15 6.30 -22.71
N ARG A 190 -5.57 5.15 -23.25
CA ARG A 190 -6.34 5.10 -24.50
C ARG A 190 -7.68 5.82 -24.39
N ASN A 191 -8.38 5.69 -23.27
CA ASN A 191 -9.64 6.41 -23.08
C ASN A 191 -9.42 7.92 -22.89
N ASN A 192 -8.23 8.32 -22.41
CA ASN A 192 -7.89 9.72 -22.19
C ASN A 192 -7.71 10.52 -23.49
N GLU A 193 -7.61 9.85 -24.64
CA GLU A 193 -7.51 10.49 -25.96
C GLU A 193 -8.79 11.25 -26.35
N THR A 194 -9.94 10.91 -25.77
CA THR A 194 -11.25 11.47 -26.15
C THR A 194 -12.02 12.13 -25.03
N ARG A 195 -11.72 11.82 -23.76
CA ARG A 195 -12.39 12.31 -22.55
C ARG A 195 -11.44 12.18 -21.36
N ARG A 196 -11.72 12.80 -20.22
CA ARG A 196 -10.81 12.68 -19.07
C ARG A 196 -11.04 11.38 -18.33
N VAL A 197 -10.04 10.49 -18.36
CA VAL A 197 -10.01 9.28 -17.52
C VAL A 197 -8.76 9.29 -16.66
N VAL A 198 -8.95 9.08 -15.36
CA VAL A 198 -7.86 9.11 -14.38
C VAL A 198 -7.99 7.94 -13.42
N GLY A 199 -6.85 7.49 -12.93
CA GLY A 199 -6.77 6.47 -11.90
C GLY A 199 -6.61 7.06 -10.50
N LEU A 200 -7.22 6.41 -9.52
CA LEU A 200 -7.06 6.68 -8.10
C LEU A 200 -6.61 5.37 -7.42
N PRO A 201 -5.32 5.01 -7.55
CA PRO A 201 -4.77 3.89 -6.80
C PRO A 201 -4.72 4.26 -5.31
N LEU A 202 -5.35 3.43 -4.48
CA LEU A 202 -5.31 3.53 -3.04
C LEU A 202 -4.29 2.55 -2.51
N VAL A 203 -3.33 3.04 -1.74
CA VAL A 203 -2.30 2.19 -1.13
C VAL A 203 -2.35 2.25 0.38
N SER A 204 -1.82 1.22 1.01
CA SER A 204 -1.69 1.12 2.46
C SER A 204 -0.66 2.12 3.01
N GLN A 205 -0.68 2.32 4.33
CA GLN A 205 0.15 3.32 5.03
C GLN A 205 1.66 3.02 4.96
N ASP A 206 2.05 1.77 4.68
CA ASP A 206 3.43 1.34 4.48
C ASP A 206 4.05 1.93 3.20
N ALA A 207 3.24 2.43 2.25
CA ALA A 207 3.73 3.15 1.07
C ALA A 207 4.54 4.42 1.43
N VAL A 208 4.37 4.96 2.64
CA VAL A 208 5.20 6.05 3.18
C VAL A 208 6.68 5.73 3.09
N PHE A 209 7.04 4.47 3.36
CA PHE A 209 8.42 4.03 3.25
C PHE A 209 8.94 4.21 1.82
N ALA A 210 8.20 3.75 0.82
CA ALA A 210 8.64 3.75 -0.57
C ALA A 210 8.86 5.17 -1.10
N GLN A 211 7.95 6.09 -0.79
CA GLN A 211 8.11 7.51 -1.11
C GLN A 211 9.37 8.07 -0.47
N ALA A 212 9.56 7.83 0.83
CA ALA A 212 10.69 8.35 1.56
C ALA A 212 12.03 7.76 1.10
N CYS A 213 12.05 6.46 0.82
CA CYS A 213 13.19 5.77 0.26
C CYS A 213 13.56 6.36 -1.10
N THR A 214 12.57 6.66 -1.95
CA THR A 214 12.78 7.20 -3.30
C THR A 214 13.51 8.54 -3.26
N TRP A 215 13.07 9.52 -2.47
CA TRP A 215 13.78 10.81 -2.43
C TRP A 215 15.13 10.76 -1.70
N LEU A 216 15.39 9.73 -0.87
CA LEU A 216 16.66 9.56 -0.16
C LEU A 216 17.72 8.78 -0.95
N THR A 217 17.28 7.94 -1.89
CA THR A 217 18.12 6.92 -2.54
C THR A 217 17.92 6.80 -4.05
N ALA A 218 16.96 7.53 -4.62
CA ALA A 218 16.43 7.35 -5.97
C ALA A 218 15.65 6.04 -6.21
N PHE A 219 15.46 5.19 -5.19
CA PHE A 219 14.77 3.91 -5.31
C PHE A 219 13.70 3.69 -4.23
N PRO A 220 12.60 2.98 -4.51
CA PRO A 220 11.46 2.85 -3.60
C PRO A 220 11.60 1.81 -2.49
N GLY A 221 12.74 1.13 -2.39
CA GLY A 221 12.96 -0.02 -1.52
C GLY A 221 13.67 -1.12 -2.28
N ARG A 222 13.79 -2.31 -1.68
CA ARG A 222 14.58 -3.42 -2.23
C ARG A 222 15.98 -2.95 -2.64
N ILE A 223 16.65 -2.30 -1.70
CA ILE A 223 17.98 -1.74 -1.91
C ILE A 223 19.00 -2.46 -1.03
N GLN A 224 20.13 -2.81 -1.63
CA GLN A 224 21.32 -3.24 -0.91
C GLN A 224 22.26 -2.05 -0.82
N PHE A 225 22.69 -1.70 0.39
CA PHE A 225 23.76 -0.72 0.56
C PHE A 225 25.13 -1.41 0.51
N GLU A 226 26.03 -0.89 -0.31
CA GLU A 226 27.42 -1.34 -0.40
C GLU A 226 28.32 -0.11 -0.50
N ALA A 227 29.27 0.04 0.43
CA ALA A 227 30.22 1.15 0.43
C ALA A 227 29.55 2.54 0.25
N ASN A 228 28.46 2.76 0.98
CA ASN A 228 27.67 4.00 0.95
C ASN A 228 26.89 4.26 -0.36
N GLN A 229 26.85 3.29 -1.29
CA GLN A 229 26.05 3.34 -2.51
C GLN A 229 24.81 2.45 -2.38
N ALA A 230 23.68 2.89 -2.94
CA ALA A 230 22.46 2.09 -3.01
C ALA A 230 22.42 1.32 -4.32
N ARG A 231 22.31 -0.01 -4.25
CA ARG A 231 22.07 -0.89 -5.39
C ARG A 231 20.64 -1.37 -5.35
N TYR A 232 19.87 -1.02 -6.39
CA TYR A 232 18.47 -1.43 -6.51
C TYR A 232 18.34 -2.86 -7.00
N LEU A 233 17.53 -3.66 -6.31
CA LEU A 233 17.30 -5.07 -6.55
C LEU A 233 15.79 -5.34 -6.66
N PRO A 234 15.13 -4.90 -7.76
CA PRO A 234 13.67 -4.97 -7.87
C PRO A 234 13.10 -6.39 -7.70
N THR A 235 13.88 -7.43 -7.99
CA THR A 235 13.49 -8.84 -7.89
C THR A 235 13.75 -9.46 -6.52
N ASP A 236 14.62 -8.87 -5.70
CA ASP A 236 14.98 -9.43 -4.40
C ASP A 236 14.03 -8.84 -3.36
N ASP A 237 13.13 -9.66 -2.82
CA ASP A 237 12.29 -9.27 -1.68
C ASP A 237 12.86 -9.84 -0.37
N TYR A 238 12.30 -9.41 0.75
CA TYR A 238 12.73 -9.89 2.06
C TYR A 238 12.53 -11.41 2.23
N ARG A 239 11.58 -12.04 1.52
CA ARG A 239 11.32 -13.48 1.62
C ARG A 239 12.44 -14.26 0.96
N LEU A 240 12.86 -13.85 -0.24
CA LEU A 240 14.02 -14.40 -0.93
C LEU A 240 15.30 -14.19 -0.13
N TRP A 241 15.44 -13.04 0.55
CA TRP A 241 16.54 -12.83 1.47
C TRP A 241 16.50 -13.82 2.64
N LEU A 242 15.35 -14.00 3.29
CA LEU A 242 15.19 -14.96 4.39
C LEU A 242 15.53 -16.38 3.94
N ASP A 243 15.03 -16.79 2.77
CA ASP A 243 15.28 -18.13 2.22
C ASP A 243 16.78 -18.33 1.89
N ARG A 244 17.48 -17.28 1.44
CA ARG A 244 18.92 -17.30 1.12
C ARG A 244 19.80 -17.42 2.38
N TYR A 245 19.41 -16.77 3.47
CA TYR A 245 20.23 -16.62 4.68
C TYR A 245 19.70 -17.42 5.89
N GLN A 246 18.76 -18.35 5.68
CA GLN A 246 18.11 -19.09 6.77
C GLN A 246 19.08 -19.90 7.65
N GLU A 247 20.17 -20.42 7.08
CA GLU A 247 21.20 -21.21 7.79
C GLU A 247 22.42 -20.37 8.22
N ASP A 248 22.44 -19.07 7.95
CA ASP A 248 23.58 -18.20 8.28
C ASP A 248 23.44 -17.61 9.69
N GLU A 249 24.19 -18.16 10.64
CA GLU A 249 24.24 -17.68 12.04
C GLU A 249 24.77 -16.23 12.18
N GLN A 250 25.41 -15.70 11.14
CA GLN A 250 25.91 -14.32 11.11
C GLN A 250 24.98 -13.37 10.34
N SER A 251 23.80 -13.84 9.97
CA SER A 251 22.76 -13.01 9.38
C SER A 251 21.81 -12.46 10.45
N LEU A 252 21.46 -11.17 10.32
CA LEU A 252 20.63 -10.46 11.28
C LEU A 252 19.42 -9.85 10.59
N VAL A 253 18.24 -10.13 11.12
CA VAL A 253 16.99 -9.46 10.72
C VAL A 253 16.65 -8.42 11.76
N ILE A 254 16.43 -7.18 11.32
CA ILE A 254 15.91 -6.08 12.12
C ILE A 254 14.55 -5.72 11.56
N THR A 255 13.52 -5.89 12.39
CA THR A 255 12.15 -5.61 11.98
C THR A 255 11.64 -4.33 12.64
N ILE A 256 10.95 -3.47 11.89
CA ILE A 256 10.30 -2.26 12.42
C ILE A 256 8.82 -2.30 12.05
N HIS A 257 7.93 -2.32 13.05
CA HIS A 257 6.48 -2.44 12.87
C HIS A 257 5.76 -1.31 13.57
N GLU A 258 5.32 -0.32 12.80
CA GLU A 258 4.55 0.84 13.29
C GLU A 258 3.03 0.66 13.11
N SER A 259 2.61 -0.50 12.60
CA SER A 259 1.21 -0.86 12.40
C SER A 259 0.71 -1.87 13.44
N TRP A 260 -0.60 -1.91 13.62
CA TRP A 260 -1.30 -2.88 14.47
C TRP A 260 -1.52 -4.23 13.76
N SER A 261 -1.04 -4.38 12.52
CA SER A 261 -1.15 -5.62 11.77
C SER A 261 -0.11 -6.63 12.25
N ASP A 262 -0.50 -7.89 12.31
CA ASP A 262 0.44 -8.95 12.63
C ASP A 262 1.60 -9.00 11.61
N PRO A 263 2.85 -9.16 12.07
CA PRO A 263 3.99 -9.35 11.19
C PRO A 263 3.90 -10.70 10.47
N ASP A 264 4.58 -10.81 9.32
CA ASP A 264 4.70 -12.08 8.59
C ASP A 264 5.20 -13.20 9.52
N PRO A 265 4.50 -14.34 9.63
CA PRO A 265 4.94 -15.47 10.45
C PRO A 265 6.36 -15.96 10.18
N ARG A 266 6.93 -15.75 8.98
CA ARG A 266 8.33 -16.05 8.64
C ARG A 266 9.29 -15.12 9.37
N LEU A 267 8.98 -13.82 9.44
CA LEU A 267 9.65 -12.88 10.35
C LEU A 267 9.43 -13.29 11.81
N VAL A 268 8.35 -14.04 12.07
CA VAL A 268 8.04 -14.60 13.40
C VAL A 268 8.71 -15.95 13.70
N ARG A 269 9.23 -16.71 12.73
CA ARG A 269 9.75 -18.08 12.93
C ARG A 269 11.21 -18.30 12.56
N GLY A 270 11.81 -17.44 11.73
CA GLY A 270 13.21 -17.57 11.32
C GLY A 270 14.19 -16.79 12.19
N LEU A 271 15.36 -17.39 12.40
CA LEU A 271 16.62 -16.77 12.86
C LEU A 271 16.64 -16.35 14.33
N GLU A 272 17.78 -16.58 14.99
CA GLU A 272 18.18 -16.02 16.31
C GLU A 272 18.39 -14.48 16.25
N SER A 273 17.53 -13.84 15.46
CA SER A 273 17.48 -12.46 15.11
C SER A 273 16.93 -11.64 16.27
N PHE A 274 17.64 -10.56 16.55
CA PHE A 274 17.19 -9.47 17.39
C PHE A 274 15.85 -8.96 16.86
N ARG A 275 14.76 -9.28 17.56
CA ARG A 275 13.45 -8.74 17.18
C ARG A 275 13.06 -7.59 18.07
N GLY A 276 13.33 -6.38 17.60
CA GLY A 276 12.41 -5.29 17.87
C GLY A 276 11.06 -5.63 17.24
N THR A 277 10.31 -6.58 17.82
CA THR A 277 8.90 -6.69 17.51
C THR A 277 8.23 -5.62 18.34
N TRP A 278 8.10 -4.49 17.67
CA TRP A 278 7.30 -3.36 18.02
C TRP A 278 5.80 -3.74 17.92
N ILE A 279 5.36 -4.66 18.78
CA ILE A 279 3.96 -5.07 18.89
C ILE A 279 3.40 -4.48 20.18
N PRO A 280 2.16 -3.98 20.19
CA PRO A 280 1.46 -3.65 21.42
C PRO A 280 1.29 -4.94 22.23
N MET A 281 1.89 -4.97 23.42
CA MET A 281 1.83 -6.06 24.42
C MET A 281 0.96 -7.27 24.02
N ASP A 282 1.58 -8.32 23.52
CA ASP A 282 1.04 -9.66 23.72
C ASP A 282 2.14 -10.59 24.26
N SER A 283 1.87 -11.13 25.44
CA SER A 283 2.75 -11.93 26.28
C SER A 283 2.69 -13.41 25.90
N SER A 284 2.68 -13.74 24.61
CA SER A 284 2.67 -15.15 24.19
C SER A 284 4.08 -15.74 24.21
N GLU A 285 4.21 -16.98 24.68
CA GLU A 285 5.46 -17.77 24.77
C GLU A 285 6.19 -17.96 23.43
N ARG A 286 5.64 -17.44 22.32
CA ARG A 286 6.17 -17.58 20.95
C ARG A 286 7.52 -16.89 20.72
N TYR A 287 8.06 -16.11 21.67
CA TYR A 287 9.17 -15.16 21.46
C TYR A 287 10.48 -15.40 22.23
N GLN A 288 10.69 -16.59 22.81
CA GLN A 288 11.71 -16.83 23.85
C GLN A 288 13.21 -16.56 23.53
N ASN A 289 13.62 -16.27 22.28
CA ASN A 289 15.02 -15.94 21.90
C ASN A 289 15.22 -14.51 21.33
N ARG A 290 14.37 -13.54 21.71
CA ARG A 290 14.20 -12.27 20.96
C ARG A 290 14.30 -11.03 21.85
N PHE A 291 14.92 -9.97 21.31
CA PHE A 291 15.10 -8.69 21.99
C PHE A 291 14.04 -7.66 21.58
N HIS A 292 12.93 -7.61 22.31
CA HIS A 292 11.84 -6.68 22.05
C HIS A 292 12.16 -5.26 22.50
N LEU A 293 12.08 -4.30 21.58
CA LEU A 293 12.20 -2.88 21.87
C LEU A 293 10.81 -2.20 21.71
N PRO A 294 10.38 -1.30 22.61
CA PRO A 294 9.03 -0.69 22.59
C PRO A 294 8.87 0.69 21.89
N ILE A 295 7.92 0.72 20.92
CA ILE A 295 7.35 1.72 19.97
C ILE A 295 6.60 2.92 20.48
N SER A 296 7.13 4.12 20.27
CA SER A 296 6.19 5.20 19.95
C SER A 296 5.52 4.99 18.58
N ILE A 297 4.20 4.79 18.56
CA ILE A 297 3.39 4.64 17.34
C ILE A 297 3.06 6.03 16.76
N PRO A 298 3.31 6.27 15.45
CA PRO A 298 2.92 7.50 14.76
C PRO A 298 1.46 7.90 14.99
N GLY A 299 1.22 9.16 15.33
CA GLY A 299 -0.13 9.70 15.53
C GLY A 299 -0.83 9.21 16.80
N SER A 300 -0.24 8.29 17.57
CA SER A 300 -0.73 7.89 18.89
C SER A 300 0.22 8.39 19.98
N HIS A 301 1.41 7.79 20.06
CA HIS A 301 2.41 8.07 21.10
C HIS A 301 3.34 9.23 20.72
N ARG A 302 3.45 9.54 19.43
CA ARG A 302 4.32 10.62 18.93
C ARG A 302 3.73 11.32 17.73
N THR A 303 4.09 12.59 17.60
CA THR A 303 3.84 13.33 16.37
C THR A 303 4.70 12.78 15.25
N ALA A 304 4.12 12.63 14.06
CA ALA A 304 4.79 12.03 12.92
C ALA A 304 4.21 12.54 11.59
N THR A 305 5.02 12.47 10.54
CA THR A 305 4.56 12.77 9.18
C THR A 305 4.18 11.47 8.47
N MET A 306 2.93 11.38 8.01
CA MET A 306 2.41 10.26 7.22
C MET A 306 1.97 10.74 5.85
N ILE A 307 1.81 9.81 4.90
CA ILE A 307 1.31 10.08 3.55
C ILE A 307 -0.06 9.43 3.41
N ARG A 308 -1.02 10.17 2.86
CA ARG A 308 -2.38 9.70 2.63
C ARG A 308 -2.41 8.57 1.58
N ALA A 309 -3.45 7.75 1.61
CA ALA A 309 -3.60 6.58 0.74
C ALA A 309 -3.56 6.89 -0.77
N ASP A 310 -3.91 8.11 -1.19
CA ASP A 310 -3.80 8.58 -2.58
C ASP A 310 -2.40 9.11 -2.95
N GLN A 311 -1.41 8.97 -2.04
CA GLN A 311 0.01 9.27 -2.23
C GLN A 311 0.38 10.74 -2.47
N VAL A 312 -0.57 11.68 -2.39
CA VAL A 312 -0.30 13.10 -2.70
C VAL A 312 -0.14 13.96 -1.45
N VAL A 313 -0.89 13.69 -0.38
CA VAL A 313 -0.89 14.56 0.81
C VAL A 313 0.02 14.00 1.91
N MET A 314 1.04 14.77 2.28
CA MET A 314 1.75 14.60 3.55
C MET A 314 0.97 15.26 4.67
N ALA A 315 0.59 14.49 5.69
CA ALA A 315 -0.13 14.98 6.86
C ALA A 315 0.74 14.80 8.11
N ARG A 316 0.80 15.86 8.91
CA ARG A 316 1.35 15.78 10.27
C ARG A 316 0.25 15.28 11.19
N LEU A 317 0.45 14.12 11.79
CA LEU A 317 -0.42 13.59 12.84
C LEU A 317 0.18 13.92 14.18
N ASP A 318 -0.56 14.62 15.03
CA ASP A 318 -0.13 14.92 16.39
C ASP A 318 -0.32 13.72 17.31
N ALA A 319 0.56 13.60 18.31
CA ALA A 319 0.38 12.62 19.38
C ALA A 319 -0.88 12.97 20.19
N PHE A 320 -1.84 12.06 20.28
CA PHE A 320 -2.97 12.22 21.20
C PHE A 320 -2.76 11.50 22.54
N HIS A 321 -1.76 10.63 22.65
CA HIS A 321 -1.39 9.94 23.87
C HIS A 321 0.08 10.19 24.22
N LYS A 322 0.36 10.60 25.47
CA LYS A 322 1.75 10.61 25.96
C LYS A 322 2.05 9.22 26.49
N PRO A 323 3.01 8.49 25.91
CA PRO A 323 3.34 7.16 26.38
C PRO A 323 3.81 7.20 27.84
N ASP A 324 3.44 6.18 28.62
CA ASP A 324 4.09 5.89 29.89
C ASP A 324 5.60 5.65 29.65
N ARG A 325 6.43 5.94 30.66
CA ARG A 325 7.90 5.91 30.53
C ARG A 325 8.39 4.65 29.81
N GLY A 326 9.21 4.80 28.77
CA GLY A 326 9.97 3.70 28.16
C GLY A 326 9.85 3.56 26.64
N PHE A 327 8.83 4.15 26.02
CA PHE A 327 8.73 4.18 24.56
C PHE A 327 9.71 5.19 23.96
N ARG A 328 10.44 4.76 22.93
CA ARG A 328 11.28 5.64 22.11
C ARG A 328 10.84 5.53 20.66
N THR A 329 11.29 6.43 19.81
CA THR A 329 11.07 6.38 18.36
C THR A 329 11.98 5.33 17.71
N PRO A 330 11.65 4.81 16.50
CA PRO A 330 12.57 3.94 15.78
C PRO A 330 13.91 4.62 15.53
N ARG A 331 13.90 5.94 15.29
CA ARG A 331 15.10 6.75 15.16
C ARG A 331 16.01 6.67 16.38
N GLU A 332 15.48 6.94 17.57
CA GLU A 332 16.27 6.92 18.82
C GLU A 332 16.84 5.53 19.10
N TRP A 333 16.11 4.46 18.77
CA TRP A 333 16.64 3.11 18.91
C TRP A 333 17.72 2.80 17.87
N LEU A 334 17.52 3.16 16.60
CA LEU A 334 18.52 2.94 15.56
C LEU A 334 19.81 3.74 15.83
N GLU A 335 19.69 4.99 16.28
CA GLU A 335 20.84 5.81 16.70
C GLU A 335 21.58 5.18 17.89
N ALA A 336 20.86 4.68 18.90
CA ALA A 336 21.45 3.98 20.02
C ALA A 336 22.13 2.65 19.63
N LEU A 337 21.64 1.99 18.58
CA LEU A 337 22.19 0.74 18.06
C LEU A 337 23.41 0.96 17.14
N SER A 338 23.52 2.13 16.52
CA SER A 338 24.68 2.52 15.70
C SER A 338 25.91 2.95 16.53
N GLY A 339 25.71 3.34 17.79
CA GLY A 339 26.79 3.70 18.73
C GLY A 339 27.73 2.56 19.12
#